data_AF-A0A3B1ASS1-F1
#
_entry.id   AF-A0A3B1ASS1-F1
#
_cell.length_a   1.000
_cell.length_b   1.000
_cell.length_c   1.000
_cell.angle_alpha   90.00
_cell.angle_beta   90.00
_cell.angle_gamma   90.00
#
_symmetry.space_group_name_H-M   'P 1'
#
loop_
_entity.id
_entity.type
_entity.pdbx_description
1 polymer ?
#
loop_
_entity_poly.entity_id
_entity_poly.type
_entity_poly.pdbx_seq_one_letter_code
_entity_poly.pdbx_strand_id
1 'polypeptide(L)'
;MKLEAAIKNVFPKVLSEPIITDSFIEENESIMEIEGEAEYFKLVPVYMLWYLKYKDEKLVDMNIVSALAEYGRTKMKENSYLNFMYLCNSEQKRVVTNFLEWCAKEISTANKTQIERAVKNWSKENI
;
A
#
# COMPACT_ATOMS: atom_id res chain seq x y z
N MET A 1 -8.52 -17.22 -0.84
CA MET A 1 -9.13 -16.03 -0.20
C MET A 1 -9.06 -14.88 -1.19
N LYS A 2 -10.15 -14.14 -1.42
CA LYS A 2 -10.12 -12.95 -2.29
C LYS A 2 -9.24 -11.89 -1.62
N LEU A 3 -8.32 -11.27 -2.37
CA LEU A 3 -7.31 -10.34 -1.84
C LEU A 3 -7.92 -9.19 -1.02
N GLU A 4 -9.07 -8.67 -1.46
CA GLU A 4 -9.87 -7.68 -0.74
C GLU A 4 -10.24 -8.13 0.69
N ALA A 5 -10.71 -9.37 0.85
CA ALA A 5 -11.04 -9.93 2.16
C ALA A 5 -9.77 -10.12 3.02
N ALA A 6 -8.64 -10.46 2.41
CA ALA A 6 -7.37 -10.58 3.11
C ALA A 6 -6.93 -9.24 3.71
N ILE A 7 -7.03 -8.16 2.93
CA ILE A 7 -6.73 -6.78 3.38
C ILE A 7 -7.67 -6.39 4.52
N LYS A 8 -8.97 -6.61 4.36
CA LYS A 8 -9.98 -6.32 5.39
C LYS A 8 -9.71 -7.04 6.70
N ASN A 9 -9.25 -8.29 6.65
CA ASN A 9 -9.00 -9.09 7.83
C ASN A 9 -7.76 -8.65 8.61
N VAL A 10 -6.69 -8.21 7.93
CA VAL A 10 -5.41 -7.87 8.60
C VAL A 10 -5.27 -6.38 8.94
N PHE A 11 -6.12 -5.53 8.38
CA PHE A 11 -6.23 -4.10 8.72
C PHE A 11 -7.64 -3.70 9.23
N PRO A 12 -8.23 -4.41 10.22
CA PRO A 12 -9.63 -4.23 10.58
C PRO A 12 -9.93 -2.86 11.22
N LYS A 13 -9.01 -2.34 12.04
CA LYS A 13 -9.18 -1.05 12.74
C LYS A 13 -9.18 0.14 11.79
N VAL A 14 -8.37 0.06 10.75
CA VAL A 14 -8.23 1.09 9.72
C VAL A 14 -9.53 1.29 8.95
N LEU A 15 -10.27 0.22 8.73
CA LEU A 15 -11.49 0.23 7.92
C LEU A 15 -12.75 0.52 8.72
N SER A 16 -12.65 0.61 10.04
CA SER A 16 -13.75 1.00 10.92
C SER A 16 -13.84 2.51 11.18
N GLU A 17 -12.82 3.28 10.77
CA GLU A 17 -12.82 4.74 10.93
C GLU A 17 -13.33 5.42 9.64
N PRO A 18 -14.41 6.21 9.69
CA PRO A 18 -15.15 6.67 8.50
C PRO A 18 -14.50 7.88 7.79
N ILE A 19 -13.18 8.01 7.82
CA ILE A 19 -12.52 9.30 7.48
C ILE A 19 -12.12 9.39 6.00
N ILE A 20 -11.85 8.28 5.32
CA ILE A 20 -11.30 8.28 3.96
C ILE A 20 -12.38 7.82 2.97
N THR A 21 -12.92 8.77 2.20
CA THR A 21 -13.94 8.52 1.16
C THR A 21 -13.30 8.28 -0.21
N ASP A 22 -14.08 7.75 -1.16
CA ASP A 22 -13.61 7.60 -2.55
C ASP A 22 -13.21 8.98 -3.14
N SER A 23 -14.00 10.03 -2.88
CA SER A 23 -13.68 11.41 -3.32
C SER A 23 -12.39 11.95 -2.70
N PHE A 24 -12.10 11.63 -1.43
CA PHE A 24 -10.83 12.02 -0.82
C PHE A 24 -9.64 11.40 -1.57
N ILE A 25 -9.74 10.13 -1.96
CA ILE A 25 -8.68 9.42 -2.68
C ILE A 25 -8.48 10.00 -4.08
N GLU A 26 -9.56 10.34 -4.77
CA GLU A 26 -9.53 10.98 -6.09
C GLU A 26 -8.91 12.40 -6.03
N GLU A 27 -9.13 13.14 -4.94
CA GLU A 27 -8.52 14.47 -4.73
C GLU A 27 -7.06 14.40 -4.21
N ASN A 28 -6.64 13.25 -3.67
CA ASN A 28 -5.33 13.03 -3.06
C ASN A 28 -4.67 11.78 -3.64
N GLU A 29 -4.38 11.78 -4.94
CA GLU A 29 -3.93 10.57 -5.64
C GLU A 29 -2.62 9.98 -5.07
N SER A 30 -1.73 10.83 -4.54
CA SER A 30 -0.46 10.44 -3.93
C SER A 30 -0.52 10.45 -2.41
N ILE A 31 -0.56 9.25 -1.80
CA ILE A 31 -0.52 9.07 -0.34
C ILE A 31 0.70 9.77 0.28
N MET A 32 1.81 9.82 -0.46
CA MET A 32 3.07 10.42 -0.04
C MET A 32 3.03 11.95 0.00
N GLU A 33 2.05 12.58 -0.66
CA GLU A 33 1.87 14.04 -0.71
C GLU A 33 0.82 14.54 0.29
N ILE A 34 0.12 13.63 0.98
CA ILE A 34 -0.86 14.00 2.00
C ILE A 34 -0.10 14.58 3.21
N GLU A 35 -0.29 15.88 3.43
CA GLU A 35 0.29 16.60 4.56
C GLU A 35 -0.46 16.29 5.87
N GLY A 36 0.31 16.20 6.96
CA GLY A 36 -0.18 15.96 8.32
C GLY A 36 0.18 14.57 8.85
N GLU A 37 0.09 14.38 10.17
CA GLU A 37 0.21 13.07 10.82
C GLU A 37 -0.99 12.16 10.54
N ALA A 38 -1.57 12.24 9.34
CA ALA A 38 -2.50 11.22 8.89
C ALA A 38 -1.72 9.90 8.93
N GLU A 39 -2.04 9.07 9.92
CA GLU A 39 -1.32 7.82 10.18
C GLU A 39 -1.29 7.04 8.86
N TYR A 40 -0.15 6.97 8.17
CA TYR A 40 -0.02 6.26 6.89
C TYR A 40 -0.50 4.81 6.99
N PHE A 41 -0.42 4.26 8.21
CA PHE A 41 -1.01 2.99 8.59
C PHE A 41 -2.51 2.86 8.30
N LYS A 42 -3.26 3.96 8.36
CA LYS A 42 -4.67 4.07 7.98
C LYS A 42 -4.88 4.29 6.49
N LEU A 43 -4.04 5.10 5.84
CA LEU A 43 -4.23 5.43 4.43
C LEU A 43 -3.92 4.26 3.51
N VAL A 44 -2.79 3.57 3.72
CA VAL A 44 -2.31 2.54 2.80
C VAL A 44 -3.33 1.41 2.55
N PRO A 45 -3.96 0.78 3.57
CA PRO A 45 -4.94 -0.27 3.34
C PRO A 45 -6.18 0.21 2.58
N VAL A 46 -6.60 1.46 2.80
CA VAL A 46 -7.77 2.03 2.12
C VAL A 46 -7.47 2.26 0.64
N TYR A 47 -6.30 2.80 0.30
CA TYR A 47 -5.88 2.97 -1.10
C TYR A 47 -5.71 1.61 -1.81
N MET A 48 -5.18 0.60 -1.12
CA MET A 48 -5.12 -0.76 -1.67
C MET A 48 -6.52 -1.30 -2.02
N LEU A 49 -7.50 -1.11 -1.12
CA LEU A 49 -8.89 -1.55 -1.37
C LEU A 49 -9.58 -0.75 -2.47
N TRP A 50 -9.41 0.57 -2.45
CA TRP A 50 -9.94 1.46 -3.48
C TRP A 50 -9.43 1.02 -4.85
N TYR A 51 -8.14 0.71 -4.97
CA TYR A 51 -7.61 0.22 -6.22
C TYR A 51 -8.21 -1.11 -6.67
N LEU A 52 -8.35 -2.08 -5.76
CA LEU A 52 -8.98 -3.36 -6.10
C LEU A 52 -10.43 -3.19 -6.62
N LYS A 53 -11.13 -2.17 -6.12
CA LYS A 53 -12.50 -1.83 -6.52
C LYS A 53 -12.57 -1.17 -7.90
N TYR A 54 -11.75 -0.15 -8.13
CA TYR A 54 -11.87 0.71 -9.31
C TYR A 54 -10.93 0.34 -10.46
N LYS A 55 -9.81 -0.32 -10.17
CA LYS A 55 -8.77 -0.69 -11.14
C LYS A 55 -8.28 0.50 -11.99
N ASP A 56 -8.27 1.69 -11.42
CA ASP A 56 -7.76 2.87 -12.11
C ASP A 56 -6.24 2.76 -12.27
N GLU A 57 -5.80 2.51 -13.51
CA GLU A 57 -4.38 2.35 -13.84
C GLU A 57 -3.56 3.62 -13.57
N LYS A 58 -4.16 4.82 -13.71
CA LYS A 58 -3.42 6.08 -13.54
C LYS A 58 -3.03 6.33 -12.09
N LEU A 59 -3.94 6.07 -11.17
CA LEU A 59 -3.71 6.28 -9.74
C LEU A 59 -2.74 5.24 -9.15
N VAL A 60 -2.60 4.09 -9.81
CA VAL A 60 -1.76 2.99 -9.30
C VAL A 60 -0.40 2.89 -9.91
N ASP A 61 -0.27 3.20 -11.19
CA ASP A 61 1.03 3.16 -11.83
C ASP A 61 2.00 4.17 -11.22
N MET A 62 1.52 5.24 -10.59
CA MET A 62 2.39 6.28 -10.07
C MET A 62 2.41 6.38 -8.54
N ASN A 63 1.33 6.02 -7.82
CA ASN A 63 1.21 6.47 -6.43
C ASN A 63 1.23 5.35 -5.38
N ILE A 64 0.25 4.44 -5.32
CA ILE A 64 0.25 3.40 -4.26
C ILE A 64 1.40 2.40 -4.41
N VAL A 65 1.71 1.96 -5.63
CA VAL A 65 2.85 1.05 -5.88
C VAL A 65 4.18 1.75 -5.55
N SER A 66 4.33 3.02 -5.93
CA SER A 66 5.53 3.80 -5.60
C SER A 66 5.67 4.00 -4.10
N ALA A 67 4.59 4.33 -3.39
CA ALA A 67 4.59 4.45 -1.93
C ALA A 67 5.02 3.13 -1.27
N LEU A 68 4.41 2.01 -1.68
CA LEU A 68 4.80 0.68 -1.19
C LEU A 68 6.25 0.32 -1.52
N ALA A 69 6.75 0.69 -2.71
CA ALA A 69 8.14 0.48 -3.07
C ALA A 69 9.08 1.28 -2.15
N GLU A 70 8.72 2.53 -1.83
CA GLU A 70 9.49 3.39 -0.94
C GLU A 70 9.49 2.87 0.50
N TYR A 71 8.32 2.51 1.04
CA TYR A 71 8.20 1.89 2.36
C TYR A 71 8.96 0.57 2.47
N GLY A 72 8.99 -0.23 1.40
CA GLY A 72 9.76 -1.47 1.37
C GLY A 72 11.28 -1.24 1.38
N ARG A 73 11.73 -0.11 0.81
CA ARG A 73 13.16 0.22 0.67
C ARG A 73 13.73 0.90 1.91
N THR A 74 12.90 1.57 2.72
CA THR A 74 13.37 2.32 3.88
C THR A 74 14.13 1.42 4.86
N LYS A 75 15.21 1.96 5.42
CA LYS A 75 16.00 1.32 6.48
C LYS A 75 15.84 2.00 7.84
N MET A 76 15.11 3.12 7.88
CA MET A 76 14.98 3.97 9.05
C MET A 76 13.59 3.79 9.64
N LYS A 77 13.51 3.11 10.78
CA LYS A 77 12.25 2.86 11.49
C LYS A 77 11.70 4.13 12.14
N GLU A 78 12.57 5.07 12.46
CA GLU A 78 12.27 6.32 13.16
C GLU A 78 11.68 7.37 12.23
N ASN A 79 11.74 7.17 10.92
CA ASN A 79 11.12 8.07 9.95
C ASN A 79 9.61 7.83 9.90
N SER A 80 8.85 8.66 10.63
CA SER A 80 7.37 8.59 10.71
C SER A 80 6.67 8.61 9.35
N TYR A 81 7.29 9.21 8.32
CA TYR A 81 6.75 9.28 6.97
C TYR A 81 6.96 8.00 6.15
N LEU A 82 7.97 7.19 6.49
CA LEU A 82 8.37 6.02 5.71
C LEU A 82 8.31 4.71 6.48
N ASN A 83 7.94 4.72 7.76
CA ASN A 83 8.04 3.55 8.62
C ASN A 83 6.86 2.56 8.50
N PHE A 84 5.96 2.72 7.53
CA PHE A 84 4.77 1.87 7.38
C PHE A 84 5.08 0.37 7.41
N MET A 85 6.11 -0.08 6.69
CA MET A 85 6.53 -1.49 6.71
C MET A 85 6.96 -1.97 8.11
N TYR A 86 7.58 -1.11 8.92
CA TYR A 86 7.99 -1.43 10.29
C TYR A 86 6.82 -1.45 11.28
N LEU A 87 5.73 -0.75 10.97
CA LEU A 87 4.48 -0.80 11.75
C LEU A 87 3.68 -2.06 11.44
N CYS A 88 3.90 -2.68 10.29
CA CYS A 88 3.21 -3.90 9.87
C CYS A 88 3.75 -5.15 10.61
N ASN A 89 2.84 -5.99 11.10
CA ASN A 89 3.17 -7.35 11.53
C ASN A 89 3.40 -8.29 10.32
N SER A 90 3.83 -9.53 10.56
CA SER A 90 4.14 -10.49 9.49
C SER A 90 2.95 -10.80 8.59
N GLU A 91 1.72 -10.81 9.12
CA GLU A 91 0.53 -11.09 8.34
C GLU A 91 0.15 -9.92 7.42
N GLN A 92 0.25 -8.70 7.94
CA GLN A 92 0.06 -7.47 7.19
C GLN A 92 1.08 -7.34 6.07
N LYS A 93 2.36 -7.59 6.35
CA LYS A 93 3.43 -7.62 5.33
C LYS A 93 3.11 -8.63 4.23
N ARG A 94 2.70 -9.86 4.59
CA ARG A 94 2.30 -10.88 3.61
C ARG A 94 1.14 -10.42 2.71
N VAL A 95 0.15 -9.73 3.27
CA VAL A 95 -0.97 -9.22 2.47
C VAL A 95 -0.55 -8.08 1.54
N VAL A 96 0.33 -7.18 1.99
CA VAL A 96 0.92 -6.14 1.12
C VAL A 96 1.74 -6.77 -0.01
N THR A 97 2.54 -7.79 0.28
CA THR A 97 3.27 -8.56 -0.74
C THR A 97 2.30 -9.17 -1.76
N ASN A 98 1.24 -9.84 -1.30
CA ASN A 98 0.24 -10.45 -2.20
C ASN A 98 -0.46 -9.39 -3.08
N PHE A 99 -0.68 -8.19 -2.55
CA PHE A 99 -1.21 -7.07 -3.32
C PHE A 99 -0.24 -6.62 -4.41
N LEU A 100 1.04 -6.43 -4.07
CA LEU A 100 2.09 -6.11 -5.06
C LEU A 100 2.23 -7.19 -6.13
N GLU A 101 2.16 -8.47 -5.76
CA GLU A 101 2.17 -9.59 -6.72
C GLU A 101 0.93 -9.63 -7.61
N TRP A 102 -0.23 -9.22 -7.11
CA TRP A 102 -1.44 -9.05 -7.90
C TRP A 102 -1.29 -7.87 -8.88
N CYS A 103 -0.79 -6.73 -8.41
CA CYS A 103 -0.44 -5.59 -9.27
C CYS A 103 0.51 -5.99 -10.39
N ALA A 104 1.54 -6.81 -10.11
CA ALA A 104 2.49 -7.29 -11.12
C ALA A 104 1.86 -8.12 -12.26
N LYS A 105 0.67 -8.68 -12.02
CA LYS A 105 -0.07 -9.50 -13.00
C LYS A 105 -1.07 -8.69 -13.80
N GLU A 106 -1.66 -7.66 -13.19
CA GLU A 106 -2.76 -6.88 -13.79
C GLU A 106 -2.28 -5.58 -14.45
N ILE A 107 -1.16 -5.01 -13.99
CA ILE A 107 -0.63 -3.74 -14.49
C ILE A 107 0.22 -3.94 -15.75
N SER A 108 0.18 -2.96 -16.66
CA SER A 108 1.00 -2.93 -17.88
C SER A 108 2.51 -2.98 -17.58
N THR A 109 3.32 -3.34 -18.59
CA THR A 109 4.73 -3.68 -18.42
C THR A 109 5.64 -2.55 -17.92
N ALA A 110 5.20 -1.27 -17.97
CA ALA A 110 6.01 -0.11 -17.64
C ALA A 110 6.55 -0.11 -16.19
N ASN A 111 5.78 -0.65 -15.24
CA ASN A 111 6.13 -0.65 -13.81
C ASN A 111 6.54 -2.00 -13.24
N LYS A 112 6.63 -3.04 -14.07
CA LYS A 112 6.90 -4.41 -13.63
C LYS A 112 8.19 -4.53 -12.82
N THR A 113 9.26 -3.87 -13.25
CA THR A 113 10.55 -3.90 -12.53
C THR A 113 10.48 -3.23 -11.16
N GLN A 114 9.72 -2.14 -11.02
CA GLN A 114 9.52 -1.47 -9.73
C GLN A 114 8.73 -2.40 -8.79
N ILE A 115 7.64 -3.00 -9.28
CA ILE A 115 6.81 -3.91 -8.51
C ILE A 115 7.61 -5.15 -8.07
N GLU A 116 8.39 -5.76 -8.96
CA GLU A 116 9.26 -6.90 -8.62
C GLU A 116 10.28 -6.57 -7.52
N ARG A 117 10.85 -5.36 -7.55
CA ARG A 117 11.75 -4.87 -6.50
C ARG A 117 11.01 -4.63 -5.20
N ALA A 118 9.82 -4.05 -5.25
CA ALA A 118 8.97 -3.84 -4.09
C ALA A 118 8.63 -5.19 -3.43
N VAL A 119 8.16 -6.18 -4.20
CA VAL A 119 7.90 -7.54 -3.71
C VAL A 119 9.13 -8.12 -2.99
N LYS A 120 10.32 -8.03 -3.60
CA LYS A 120 11.56 -8.52 -2.96
C LYS A 120 11.89 -7.83 -1.65
N ASN A 121 11.57 -6.55 -1.52
CA ASN A 121 11.82 -5.79 -0.29
C ASN A 121 10.81 -6.13 0.81
N TRP A 122 9.53 -6.29 0.46
CA TRP A 122 8.47 -6.66 1.39
C TRP A 122 8.55 -8.11 1.87
N SER A 123 9.07 -9.01 1.03
CA SER A 123 9.26 -10.42 1.36
C SER A 123 10.52 -10.73 2.17
N LYS A 124 11.43 -9.76 2.33
CA LYS A 124 12.53 -9.92 3.27
C LYS A 124 11.97 -9.83 4.67
N GLU A 125 12.24 -10.83 5.50
CA GLU A 125 12.14 -10.65 6.94
C GLU A 125 13.16 -9.58 7.30
N ASN A 126 12.70 -8.32 7.40
CA ASN A 126 13.50 -7.24 7.96
C ASN A 126 13.65 -7.53 9.45
N ILE A 127 14.68 -8.34 9.76
CA ILE A 127 15.20 -8.62 11.10
C ILE A 127 15.93 -7.37 11.60
#